data_AF-A0A850PTU8-F1
#
_entry.id   AF-A0A850PTU8-F1
#
_cell.length_a   1.000
_cell.length_b   1.000
_cell.length_c   1.000
_cell.angle_alpha   90.00
_cell.angle_beta   90.00
_cell.angle_gamma   90.00
#
_symmetry.space_group_name_H-M   'P 1'
#
loop_
_entity.id
_entity.type
_entity.pdbx_description
1 polymer ?
#
loop_
_entity_poly.entity_id
_entity_poly.type
_entity_poly.pdbx_seq_one_letter_code
_entity_poly.pdbx_strand_id
1 'polypeptide(L)'
;ESSITKAGDPLLREMLYTAADQARKTDPQFAAKYHRLMAGDRHHDSAICHLATMLITRIATCMRNDTPYQLRDVDGTAITESEGRAIVKERYQLDPRRRDHVRHKLMRDRRKKAGQESQESPGAPTSQPATHKPTTSPQVA
;
A
#
# COMPACT_ATOMS: atom_id res chain seq x y z
N GLU A 1 4.05 25.84 1.27
CA GLU A 1 4.65 24.98 0.24
C GLU A 1 5.20 23.73 0.89
N SER A 2 4.89 22.54 0.35
CA SER A 2 5.46 21.29 0.85
C SER A 2 6.92 21.19 0.38
N SER A 3 7.87 21.08 1.30
CA SER A 3 9.27 20.82 0.94
C SER A 3 9.40 19.46 0.26
N ILE A 4 10.37 19.31 -0.65
CA ILE A 4 10.68 17.99 -1.25
C ILE A 4 11.14 17.06 -0.12
N THR A 5 10.32 16.06 0.19
CA THR A 5 10.63 15.01 1.16
C THR A 5 10.88 13.69 0.44
N LYS A 6 11.60 12.76 1.08
CA LYS A 6 11.76 11.38 0.58
C LYS A 6 10.43 10.63 0.49
N ALA A 7 9.44 11.03 1.28
CA ALA A 7 8.11 10.43 1.27
C ALA A 7 7.25 10.93 0.10
N GLY A 8 7.59 12.07 -0.51
CA GLY A 8 6.76 12.74 -1.50
C GLY A 8 5.48 13.36 -0.90
N ASP A 9 4.67 13.96 -1.76
CA ASP A 9 3.43 14.60 -1.36
C ASP A 9 2.37 13.57 -0.92
N PRO A 10 1.76 13.70 0.28
CA PRO A 10 0.76 12.74 0.78
C PRO A 10 -0.50 12.65 -0.09
N LEU A 11 -1.02 13.78 -0.57
CA LEU A 11 -2.24 13.81 -1.38
C LEU A 11 -2.00 13.13 -2.73
N LEU A 12 -0.85 13.39 -3.35
CA LEU A 12 -0.48 12.74 -4.61
C LEU A 12 -0.39 11.22 -4.46
N ARG A 13 0.17 10.73 -3.35
CA ARG A 13 0.25 9.29 -3.06
C ARG A 13 -1.14 8.66 -2.92
N GLU A 14 -2.05 9.32 -2.23
CA GLU A 14 -3.44 8.86 -2.06
C GLU A 14 -4.21 8.84 -3.39
N MET A 15 -4.08 9.91 -4.18
CA MET A 15 -4.71 9.99 -5.50
C MET A 15 -4.17 8.89 -6.43
N LEU A 16 -2.87 8.65 -6.42
CA LEU A 16 -2.24 7.62 -7.25
C LEU A 16 -2.68 6.21 -6.82
N TYR A 17 -2.80 5.96 -5.51
CA TYR A 17 -3.33 4.70 -4.98
C TYR A 17 -4.76 4.46 -5.48
N THR A 18 -5.62 5.47 -5.35
CA THR A 18 -7.03 5.39 -5.77
C THR A 18 -7.15 5.21 -7.27
N ALA A 19 -6.36 5.95 -8.06
CA ALA A 19 -6.31 5.83 -9.51
C ALA A 19 -5.84 4.43 -9.94
N ALA A 20 -4.86 3.85 -9.26
CA ALA A 20 -4.39 2.49 -9.52
C ALA A 20 -5.44 1.41 -9.20
N ASP A 21 -6.22 1.58 -8.12
CA ASP A 21 -7.34 0.68 -7.81
C ASP A 21 -8.46 0.75 -8.86
N GLN A 22 -8.68 1.91 -9.45
CA GLN A 22 -9.62 2.04 -10.57
C GLN A 22 -9.03 1.48 -11.87
N ALA A 23 -7.76 1.78 -12.17
CA ALA A 23 -7.09 1.33 -13.39
C ALA A 23 -7.13 -0.18 -13.55
N ARG A 24 -6.93 -0.98 -12.48
CA ARG A 24 -7.02 -2.45 -12.56
C ARG A 24 -8.40 -3.01 -12.94
N LYS A 25 -9.46 -2.20 -12.90
CA LYS A 25 -10.82 -2.61 -13.28
C LYS A 25 -11.08 -2.41 -14.77
N THR A 26 -10.24 -1.64 -15.44
CA THR A 26 -10.44 -1.19 -16.82
C THR A 26 -9.26 -1.57 -17.72
N ASP A 27 -8.02 -1.48 -17.23
CA ASP A 27 -6.81 -1.75 -18.00
C ASP A 27 -6.34 -3.21 -17.81
N PRO A 28 -6.34 -4.04 -18.87
CA PRO A 28 -5.96 -5.44 -18.80
C PRO A 28 -4.53 -5.68 -18.29
N GLN A 29 -3.59 -4.76 -18.54
CA GLN A 29 -2.20 -4.93 -18.12
C GLN A 29 -2.05 -4.72 -16.60
N PHE A 30 -2.79 -3.77 -16.02
CA PHE A 30 -2.89 -3.62 -14.57
C PHE A 30 -3.64 -4.79 -13.93
N ALA A 31 -4.74 -5.22 -14.54
CA ALA A 31 -5.52 -6.36 -14.06
C ALA A 31 -4.69 -7.66 -14.04
N ALA A 32 -3.93 -7.94 -15.10
CA ALA A 32 -3.04 -9.10 -15.18
C ALA A 32 -1.98 -9.08 -14.07
N LYS A 33 -1.33 -7.92 -13.86
CA LYS A 33 -0.34 -7.76 -12.79
C LYS A 33 -0.96 -7.98 -11.42
N TYR A 34 -2.12 -7.37 -11.16
CA TYR A 34 -2.85 -7.49 -9.91
C TYR A 34 -3.24 -8.95 -9.65
N HIS A 35 -3.82 -9.61 -10.66
CA HIS A 35 -4.20 -11.02 -10.59
C HIS A 35 -3.01 -11.91 -10.22
N ARG A 36 -1.85 -11.71 -10.85
CA ARG A 36 -0.61 -12.43 -10.52
C ARG A 36 -0.13 -12.18 -9.09
N LEU A 37 -0.19 -10.93 -8.62
CA LEU A 37 0.22 -10.58 -7.25
C LEU A 37 -0.71 -11.24 -6.22
N MET A 38 -2.02 -11.21 -6.46
CA MET A 38 -3.01 -11.83 -5.58
C MET A 38 -2.93 -13.36 -5.60
N ALA A 39 -2.56 -13.96 -6.73
CA ALA A 39 -2.31 -15.41 -6.82
C ALA A 39 -1.08 -15.85 -5.99
N GLY A 40 -0.13 -14.95 -5.74
CA GLY A 40 1.02 -15.14 -4.86
C GLY A 40 0.78 -14.69 -3.41
N ASP A 41 -0.49 -14.66 -2.97
CA ASP A 41 -0.91 -14.29 -1.61
C ASP A 41 -0.42 -12.92 -1.12
N ARG A 42 -0.19 -11.97 -2.04
CA ARG A 42 0.10 -10.58 -1.65
C ARG A 42 -1.11 -9.91 -1.02
N HIS A 43 -0.85 -9.00 -0.09
CA HIS A 43 -1.86 -8.10 0.44
C HIS A 43 -2.36 -7.13 -0.63
N HIS A 44 -3.67 -6.84 -0.60
CA HIS A 44 -4.33 -5.94 -1.54
C HIS A 44 -3.60 -4.59 -1.64
N ASP A 45 -3.41 -3.91 -0.50
CA ASP A 45 -2.79 -2.57 -0.47
C ASP A 45 -1.38 -2.60 -1.05
N SER A 46 -0.59 -3.64 -0.74
CA SER A 46 0.73 -3.84 -1.33
C SER A 46 0.64 -4.04 -2.83
N ALA A 47 -0.33 -4.84 -3.32
CA ALA A 47 -0.53 -5.05 -4.73
C ALA A 47 -0.92 -3.74 -5.44
N ILE A 48 -1.82 -2.93 -4.87
CA ILE A 48 -2.18 -1.62 -5.41
C ILE A 48 -0.98 -0.68 -5.42
N CYS A 49 -0.12 -0.69 -4.40
CA CYS A 49 1.12 0.10 -4.42
C CYS A 49 2.05 -0.28 -5.60
N HIS A 50 2.14 -1.56 -5.97
CA HIS A 50 2.89 -1.96 -7.17
C HIS A 50 2.25 -1.43 -8.46
N LEU A 51 0.92 -1.40 -8.51
CA LEU A 51 0.19 -0.81 -9.64
C LEU A 51 0.39 0.71 -9.69
N ALA A 52 0.35 1.40 -8.55
CA ALA A 52 0.61 2.83 -8.45
C ALA A 52 1.99 3.18 -9.03
N THR A 53 3.03 2.40 -8.73
CA THR A 53 4.35 2.56 -9.35
C THR A 53 4.30 2.40 -10.88
N MET A 54 3.57 1.41 -11.40
CA MET A 54 3.42 1.25 -12.86
C MET A 54 2.66 2.43 -13.48
N LEU A 55 1.61 2.94 -12.81
CA LEU A 55 0.77 4.03 -13.29
C LEU A 55 1.56 5.34 -13.36
N ILE A 56 2.33 5.69 -12.33
CA ILE A 56 3.11 6.92 -12.35
C ILE A 56 4.21 6.89 -13.42
N THR A 57 4.83 5.74 -13.68
CA THR A 57 5.78 5.59 -14.79
C THR A 57 5.12 5.80 -16.14
N ARG A 58 3.88 5.33 -16.33
CA ARG A 58 3.11 5.55 -17.57
C ARG A 58 2.75 7.02 -17.74
N ILE A 59 2.22 7.66 -16.70
CA ILE A 59 1.90 9.10 -16.69
C ILE A 59 3.15 9.91 -17.05
N ALA A 60 4.27 9.69 -16.36
CA ALA A 60 5.51 10.40 -16.62
C ALA A 60 6.06 10.16 -18.04
N THR A 61 5.78 9.00 -18.65
CA THR A 61 6.19 8.71 -20.03
C THR A 61 5.29 9.45 -21.02
N CYS A 62 3.97 9.43 -20.82
CA CYS A 62 3.03 10.19 -21.63
C CYS A 62 3.32 11.70 -21.59
N MET A 63 3.59 12.25 -20.39
CA MET A 63 3.95 13.65 -20.21
C MET A 63 5.27 14.02 -20.90
N ARG A 64 6.31 13.18 -20.76
CA ARG A 64 7.62 13.44 -21.40
C ARG A 64 7.56 13.37 -22.91
N ASN A 65 6.69 12.53 -23.46
CA ASN A 65 6.55 12.33 -24.90
C ASN A 65 5.48 13.25 -25.51
N ASP A 66 4.75 14.02 -24.69
CA ASP A 66 3.59 14.82 -25.09
C ASP A 66 2.54 14.01 -25.88
N THR A 67 2.24 12.80 -25.38
CA THR A 67 1.29 11.88 -26.02
C THR A 67 0.16 11.50 -25.08
N PRO A 68 -1.08 11.38 -25.57
CA PRO A 68 -2.17 10.87 -24.77
C PRO A 68 -1.94 9.40 -24.38
N TYR A 69 -2.50 8.98 -23.24
CA TYR A 69 -2.43 7.60 -22.81
C TYR A 69 -3.36 6.72 -23.66
N GLN A 70 -2.79 5.71 -24.33
CA GLN A 70 -3.55 4.72 -25.11
C GLN A 70 -3.73 3.44 -24.29
N LEU A 71 -4.99 3.06 -24.04
CA LEU A 71 -5.30 1.79 -23.39
C LEU A 71 -4.96 0.62 -24.31
N ARG A 72 -4.34 -0.42 -23.76
CA ARG A 72 -3.87 -1.59 -24.50
C ARG A 72 -4.16 -2.89 -23.74
N ASP A 73 -4.43 -3.96 -24.47
CA ASP A 73 -4.45 -5.31 -23.91
C ASP A 73 -3.00 -5.81 -23.63
N VAL A 74 -2.86 -6.96 -23.00
CA VAL A 74 -1.58 -7.55 -22.59
C VAL A 74 -0.64 -7.91 -23.74
N ASP A 75 -1.17 -8.10 -24.94
CA ASP A 75 -0.43 -8.32 -26.18
C ASP A 75 0.04 -7.00 -26.84
N GLY A 76 -0.39 -5.85 -26.32
CA GLY A 76 -0.09 -4.53 -26.84
C GLY A 76 -1.14 -3.95 -27.80
N THR A 77 -2.18 -4.70 -28.14
CA THR A 77 -3.28 -4.25 -29.02
C THR A 77 -3.99 -3.06 -28.39
N ALA A 78 -4.21 -1.98 -29.15
CA ALA A 78 -4.95 -0.82 -28.69
C ALA A 78 -6.42 -1.15 -28.53
N ILE A 79 -7.02 -0.73 -27.41
CA ILE A 79 -8.41 -1.05 -27.08
C ILE A 79 -9.14 0.18 -26.52
N THR A 80 -10.46 0.12 -26.60
CA THR A 80 -11.38 1.04 -25.93
C THR A 80 -11.53 0.69 -24.46
N GLU A 81 -12.05 1.64 -23.68
CA GLU A 81 -12.33 1.44 -22.26
C GLU A 81 -13.36 0.32 -22.01
N SER A 82 -14.37 0.21 -22.87
CA SER A 82 -15.39 -0.85 -22.81
C SER A 82 -14.80 -2.23 -23.06
N GLU A 83 -13.92 -2.37 -24.05
CA GLU A 83 -13.21 -3.62 -24.32
C GLU A 83 -12.28 -3.98 -23.16
N GLY A 84 -11.57 -2.99 -22.61
CA GLY A 84 -10.74 -3.16 -21.42
C GLY A 84 -11.54 -3.73 -20.24
N ARG A 85 -12.66 -3.11 -19.89
CA ARG A 85 -13.58 -3.62 -18.85
C ARG A 85 -14.06 -5.05 -19.13
N ALA A 86 -14.40 -5.35 -20.38
CA ALA A 86 -14.85 -6.69 -20.77
C ALA A 86 -13.74 -7.73 -20.58
N ILE A 87 -12.53 -7.45 -21.07
CA ILE A 87 -11.36 -8.32 -20.92
C ILE A 87 -11.02 -8.54 -19.44
N VAL A 88 -11.04 -7.48 -18.63
CA VAL A 88 -10.79 -7.57 -17.19
C VAL A 88 -11.80 -8.49 -16.51
N LYS A 89 -13.07 -8.31 -16.83
CA LYS A 89 -14.16 -9.13 -16.28
C LYS A 89 -14.06 -10.58 -16.74
N GLU A 90 -13.61 -10.85 -17.96
CA GLU A 90 -13.53 -12.20 -18.50
C GLU A 90 -12.30 -12.96 -17.99
N ARG A 91 -11.11 -12.34 -18.04
CA ARG A 91 -9.83 -13.04 -17.86
C ARG A 91 -9.22 -12.91 -16.47
N TYR A 92 -9.55 -11.86 -15.71
CA TYR A 92 -8.84 -11.50 -14.46
C TYR A 92 -9.74 -11.46 -13.22
N GLN A 93 -10.76 -12.31 -13.17
CA GLN A 93 -11.58 -12.48 -11.97
C GLN A 93 -10.75 -13.09 -10.84
N LEU A 94 -10.92 -12.56 -9.62
CA LEU A 94 -10.37 -13.15 -8.42
C LEU A 94 -11.46 -13.89 -7.66
N ASP A 95 -11.18 -15.14 -7.28
CA ASP A 95 -12.06 -15.88 -6.37
C ASP A 95 -12.12 -15.15 -5.01
N PRO A 96 -13.31 -14.66 -4.60
CA PRO A 96 -13.51 -14.03 -3.29
C PRO A 96 -13.08 -14.94 -2.13
N ARG A 97 -13.29 -16.26 -2.24
CA ARG A 97 -13.03 -17.24 -1.17
C ARG A 97 -11.54 -17.31 -0.83
N ARG A 98 -10.67 -17.09 -1.81
CA ARG A 98 -9.22 -17.10 -1.61
C ARG A 98 -8.75 -15.94 -0.72
N ARG A 99 -9.39 -14.77 -0.84
CA ARG A 99 -9.10 -13.60 0.01
C ARG A 99 -9.49 -13.85 1.48
N ASP A 100 -10.65 -14.42 1.71
CA ASP A 100 -11.13 -14.70 3.07
C ASP A 100 -10.28 -15.76 3.76
N HIS A 101 -9.86 -16.79 3.02
CA HIS A 101 -9.02 -17.85 3.57
C HIS A 101 -7.62 -17.35 3.97
N VAL A 102 -6.99 -16.52 3.14
CA VAL A 102 -5.69 -15.88 3.48
C VAL A 102 -5.84 -14.93 4.66
N ARG A 103 -6.90 -14.11 4.71
CA ARG A 103 -7.19 -13.22 5.84
C ARG A 103 -7.35 -14.01 7.14
N HIS A 104 -8.15 -15.08 7.12
CA HIS A 104 -8.40 -15.91 8.29
C HIS A 104 -7.13 -16.65 8.75
N LYS A 105 -6.33 -17.15 7.80
CA LYS A 105 -5.02 -17.76 8.09
C LYS A 105 -4.07 -16.78 8.76
N LEU A 106 -3.91 -15.58 8.21
CA LEU A 106 -3.02 -14.55 8.79
C LEU A 106 -3.51 -14.07 10.17
N MET A 107 -4.83 -13.93 10.37
CA MET A 107 -5.38 -13.65 11.70
C MET A 107 -5.09 -14.77 12.70
N ARG A 108 -5.23 -16.03 12.27
CA ARG A 108 -4.89 -17.20 13.11
C ARG A 108 -3.40 -17.23 13.44
N ASP A 109 -2.54 -16.97 12.46
CA ASP A 109 -1.09 -16.95 12.65
C ASP A 109 -0.67 -15.78 13.58
N ARG A 110 -1.33 -14.61 13.49
CA ARG A 110 -1.17 -13.51 14.47
C ARG A 110 -1.61 -13.90 15.88
N ARG A 111 -2.78 -14.55 16.04
CA ARG A 111 -3.26 -15.01 17.35
C ARG A 111 -2.32 -16.05 17.97
N LYS A 112 -1.75 -16.96 17.15
CA LYS A 112 -0.76 -17.93 17.61
C LYS A 112 0.53 -17.25 18.09
N LYS A 113 1.02 -16.23 17.38
CA LYS A 113 2.19 -15.45 17.80
C LYS A 113 1.93 -14.65 19.09
N ALA A 114 0.79 -13.97 19.18
CA ALA A 114 0.41 -13.23 20.40
C ALA A 114 0.23 -14.14 21.62
N GLY A 115 -0.25 -15.38 21.43
CA GLY A 115 -0.32 -16.39 22.49
C GLY A 115 1.02 -16.99 22.88
N GLN A 116 2.04 -16.93 22.02
CA GLN A 116 3.42 -17.33 22.33
C GLN A 116 4.22 -16.20 22.99
N GLU A 117 3.91 -14.93 22.72
CA GLU A 117 4.54 -13.73 23.32
C GLU A 117 3.97 -13.37 24.72
N SER A 118 3.10 -14.20 25.30
CA SER A 118 2.60 -13.98 26.68
C SER A 118 3.59 -14.37 27.78
N GLN A 119 4.86 -14.67 27.46
CA GLN A 119 5.94 -14.67 28.43
C GLN A 119 6.54 -13.26 28.50
N GLU A 120 6.02 -12.48 29.46
CA GLU A 120 6.64 -11.32 30.09
C GLU A 120 7.52 -10.44 29.17
N SER A 121 6.90 -9.47 28.51
CA SER A 121 7.63 -8.29 28.04
C SER A 121 8.17 -7.55 29.27
N PRO A 122 9.50 -7.33 29.42
CA PRO A 122 10.00 -6.41 30.42
C PRO A 122 9.36 -5.05 30.13
N GLY A 123 8.55 -4.54 31.06
CA GLY A 123 7.91 -3.24 30.90
C GLY A 123 8.94 -2.18 30.55
N ALA A 124 8.59 -1.27 29.64
CA ALA A 124 9.43 -0.12 29.34
C ALA A 124 9.78 0.63 30.64
N PRO A 125 11.03 1.06 30.85
CA PRO A 125 11.41 1.77 32.06
C PRO A 125 10.60 3.07 32.14
N THR A 126 9.63 3.11 33.04
CA THR A 126 8.90 4.34 33.36
C THR A 126 9.86 5.29 34.07
N SER A 127 10.02 6.50 33.53
CA SER A 127 10.79 7.57 34.15
C SER A 127 10.28 7.83 35.57
N GLN A 128 11.10 7.55 36.58
CA GLN A 128 10.79 7.93 37.95
C GLN A 128 10.69 9.46 38.06
N PRO A 129 9.75 10.00 38.85
CA PRO A 129 9.71 11.44 39.09
C PRO A 129 10.94 11.87 39.88
N ALA A 130 11.62 12.91 39.41
CA ALA A 130 12.80 13.47 40.06
C ALA A 130 12.45 14.00 41.46
N THR A 131 13.12 13.48 42.49
CA THR A 131 13.05 14.01 43.85
C THR A 131 13.96 15.24 43.95
N HIS A 132 13.37 16.43 43.83
CA HIS A 132 14.08 17.66 44.15
C HIS A 132 14.10 17.86 45.66
N LYS A 133 15.28 17.78 46.28
CA LYS A 133 15.51 18.34 47.62
C LYS A 133 15.85 19.83 47.47
N PRO A 134 15.18 20.74 48.19
CA PRO A 134 15.60 22.14 48.22
C PRO A 134 16.91 22.25 49.01
N THR A 135 17.97 22.73 48.36
CA THR A 135 19.20 23.12 49.05
C THR A 135 18.99 24.50 49.64
N THR A 136 18.89 24.58 50.97
CA THR A 136 19.03 25.81 51.73
C THR A 136 20.46 26.33 51.58
N SER A 137 20.63 27.49 50.96
CA SER A 137 21.90 28.22 50.95
C SER A 137 22.15 28.85 52.33
N PRO A 138 23.35 28.72 52.93
CA PRO A 138 23.67 29.47 54.13
C PRO A 138 23.95 30.93 53.77
N GLN A 139 23.26 31.85 54.45
CA GLN A 139 23.68 33.25 54.59
C GLN A 139 25.05 33.28 55.27
N VAL A 140 25.97 34.08 54.72
CA VAL A 140 27.14 34.55 55.47
C VAL A 140 27.29 36.06 55.26
N ALA A 141 27.34 36.71 56.42
CA ALA A 141 27.66 38.09 56.82
C ALA A 141 28.13 39.10 55.76
#